data_AF-A0A085ZIG6-F1
#
_entry.id   AF-A0A085ZIG6-F1
#
_cell.length_a   1.000
_cell.length_b   1.000
_cell.length_c   1.000
_cell.angle_alpha   90.00
_cell.angle_beta   90.00
_cell.angle_gamma   90.00
#
_symmetry.space_group_name_H-M   'P 1'
#
loop_
_entity.id
_entity.type
_entity.pdbx_description
1 polymer ?
#
loop_
_entity_poly.entity_id
_entity_poly.type
_entity_poly.pdbx_seq_one_letter_code
_entity_poly.pdbx_strand_id
1 'polypeptide(L)'
;MQSKKQTPLKIILPMFFKKKKKILTQQEFLGMIKEKLPLSVDKLKVSYYSADSLLMEYKNNEFVFNYVNEYNNYVTDSLSIDVIFAIIRSNFLTYIELPKVNSEKIFPRIENQQFIKESVKNIFAFDNVVYNKLNEELYVLFVHEYKGKVIPVQKSDLVDLNYSLDELWQKATLNLNNLPNIQSHDTEGLFRITAGGLYESSFILLDLLLKREFAVSGDIVVALPTRDTLFITGSEDQENLSKLRDTIDNMKKEGCSIISEKLFVLNDYNKFVIFEQNGTVDGLLSENEFAELIIKKLGERIEGLKVISQDRLQIITEYRNQELSYKYNKCYEEYTNHPQALEQIMNSYLNVTYDTHMYIGVSVESSKIFPIIRNKKFLDVVSESEQNFEKIIYDSYNEELLVFYIENRENSIYFIRRPDMIHLSYSLEDLKAKALENFTADWNVEIAGDEHLYEVTSKGKEASSLILLEIWKQDYFSLIGDIVIAIPYPNKVYVTGSEDQTNLLKISDLINEMKKDWYPIISDKLLVYRGKHFEVLE
;
A
#
# COMPACT_ATOMS: atom_id res chain seq x y z
N MET A 1 -26.05 77.55 -13.50
CA MET A 1 -25.54 78.65 -12.66
C MET A 1 -26.34 78.64 -11.36
N GLN A 2 -25.65 78.74 -10.22
CA GLN A 2 -26.14 78.64 -8.82
C GLN A 2 -26.59 77.20 -8.43
N SER A 3 -26.18 76.60 -7.30
CA SER A 3 -25.83 77.14 -5.99
C SER A 3 -24.67 76.39 -5.31
N LYS A 4 -23.83 77.15 -4.59
CA LYS A 4 -22.95 76.65 -3.54
C LYS A 4 -23.78 76.34 -2.30
N LYS A 5 -23.49 75.22 -1.63
CA LYS A 5 -23.24 75.11 -0.16
C LYS A 5 -23.47 73.66 0.30
N GLN A 6 -22.44 73.04 0.87
CA GLN A 6 -22.39 72.62 2.27
C GLN A 6 -21.10 71.82 2.49
N THR A 7 -20.18 72.42 3.24
CA THR A 7 -19.04 71.71 3.83
C THR A 7 -19.55 70.92 5.03
N PRO A 8 -19.42 69.59 5.09
CA PRO A 8 -19.85 68.84 6.27
C PRO A 8 -18.75 68.87 7.34
N LEU A 9 -19.20 69.01 8.60
CA LEU A 9 -18.43 68.82 9.82
C LEU A 9 -17.60 67.52 9.76
N LYS A 10 -16.31 67.61 10.05
CA LYS A 10 -15.49 66.46 10.43
C LYS A 10 -15.98 65.94 11.79
N ILE A 11 -16.80 64.89 11.76
CA ILE A 11 -17.02 64.03 12.93
C ILE A 11 -15.77 63.15 13.06
N ILE A 12 -14.98 63.40 14.09
CA ILE A 12 -13.90 62.49 14.50
C ILE A 12 -14.57 61.30 15.18
N LEU A 13 -14.74 60.19 14.46
CA LEU A 13 -14.99 58.90 15.09
C LEU A 13 -13.70 58.43 15.77
N PRO A 14 -13.72 58.00 17.04
CA PRO A 14 -12.56 57.38 17.66
C PRO A 14 -12.28 56.05 16.96
N MET A 15 -11.08 55.93 16.36
CA MET A 15 -10.55 54.65 15.93
C MET A 15 -10.45 53.72 17.15
N PHE A 16 -11.38 52.78 17.26
CA PHE A 16 -11.17 51.59 18.09
C PHE A 16 -10.04 50.77 17.44
N PHE A 17 -8.82 50.96 17.93
CA PHE A 17 -7.75 49.99 17.70
C PHE A 17 -8.21 48.65 18.30
N LYS A 18 -8.69 47.71 17.46
CA LYS A 18 -8.74 46.29 17.85
C LYS A 18 -7.31 45.89 18.19
N LYS A 19 -6.99 45.73 19.48
CA LYS A 19 -5.73 45.11 19.94
C LYS A 19 -5.56 43.82 19.14
N LYS A 20 -4.46 43.68 18.40
CA LYS A 20 -4.09 42.40 17.76
C LYS A 20 -4.10 41.33 18.84
N LYS A 21 -4.95 40.31 18.68
CA LYS A 21 -5.02 39.13 19.56
C LYS A 21 -3.61 38.52 19.58
N LYS A 22 -2.98 38.42 20.76
CA LYS A 22 -1.73 37.66 20.90
C LYS A 22 -2.07 36.21 20.58
N ILE A 23 -1.57 35.71 19.45
CA ILE A 23 -1.70 34.31 19.07
C ILE A 23 -0.72 33.54 19.93
N LEU A 24 -1.22 32.52 20.63
CA LEU A 24 -0.38 31.61 21.42
C LEU A 24 0.50 30.78 20.50
N THR A 25 1.73 30.52 20.93
CA THR A 25 2.56 29.47 20.35
C THR A 25 1.91 28.09 20.57
N GLN A 26 2.32 27.08 19.80
CA GLN A 26 1.83 25.70 20.00
C GLN A 26 2.03 25.22 21.44
N GLN A 27 3.20 25.49 22.05
CA GLN A 27 3.47 25.10 23.43
C GLN A 27 2.58 25.85 24.44
N GLU A 28 2.36 27.16 24.25
CA GLU A 28 1.45 27.93 25.12
C GLU A 28 0.00 27.42 24.99
N PHE A 29 -0.44 27.10 23.76
CA PHE A 29 -1.76 26.51 23.50
C PHE A 29 -1.92 25.14 24.15
N LEU A 30 -0.91 24.28 24.01
CA LEU A 30 -0.86 22.96 24.60
C LEU A 30 -0.88 23.00 26.14
N GLY A 31 -0.07 23.89 26.72
CA GLY A 31 -0.05 24.16 28.16
C GLY A 31 -1.43 24.57 28.67
N MET A 32 -2.12 25.45 27.93
CA MET A 32 -3.48 25.82 28.27
C MET A 32 -4.44 24.62 28.22
N ILE A 33 -4.33 23.73 27.21
CA ILE A 33 -5.22 22.56 27.11
C ILE A 33 -5.04 21.64 28.30
N LYS A 34 -3.78 21.33 28.62
CA LYS A 34 -3.39 20.51 29.76
C LYS A 34 -3.90 21.07 31.08
N GLU A 35 -3.92 22.39 31.27
CA GLU A 35 -4.40 23.02 32.51
C GLU A 35 -5.93 23.11 32.59
N LYS A 36 -6.60 23.51 31.51
CA LYS A 36 -8.04 23.81 31.54
C LYS A 36 -8.93 22.58 31.39
N LEU A 37 -8.53 21.60 30.56
CA LEU A 37 -9.41 20.46 30.25
C LEU A 37 -9.70 19.59 31.50
N PRO A 38 -8.73 19.23 32.37
CA PRO A 38 -8.98 18.52 33.63
C PRO A 38 -9.94 19.24 34.59
N LEU A 39 -9.94 20.57 34.60
CA LEU A 39 -10.85 21.36 35.45
C LEU A 39 -12.32 21.24 35.00
N SER A 40 -12.55 20.81 33.76
CA SER A 40 -13.87 20.76 33.14
C SER A 40 -14.45 19.34 33.02
N VAL A 41 -13.65 18.31 33.30
CA VAL A 41 -14.03 16.89 33.24
C VAL A 41 -13.50 16.19 34.49
N ASP A 42 -14.41 15.78 35.39
CA ASP A 42 -14.05 15.14 36.66
C ASP A 42 -13.18 13.88 36.44
N LYS A 43 -12.11 13.72 37.23
CA LYS A 43 -11.15 12.59 37.17
C LYS A 43 -10.32 12.46 35.89
N LEU A 44 -10.41 13.41 34.97
CA LEU A 44 -9.51 13.47 33.82
C LEU A 44 -8.12 13.94 34.28
N LYS A 45 -7.07 13.19 33.94
CA LYS A 45 -5.69 13.68 34.01
C LYS A 45 -5.17 13.89 32.59
N VAL A 46 -4.34 14.90 32.42
CA VAL A 46 -3.75 15.21 31.12
C VAL A 46 -2.25 15.42 31.29
N SER A 47 -1.46 14.68 30.52
CA SER A 47 0.00 14.72 30.49
C SER A 47 0.50 14.92 29.06
N TYR A 48 1.77 15.28 28.90
CA TYR A 48 2.38 15.41 27.57
C TYR A 48 2.69 14.00 27.04
N TYR A 49 2.35 13.75 25.78
CA TYR A 49 2.67 12.49 25.10
C TYR A 49 3.80 12.69 24.07
N SER A 50 3.63 13.65 23.17
CA SER A 50 4.58 14.01 22.12
C SER A 50 4.57 15.52 21.88
N ALA A 51 5.33 15.99 20.88
CA ALA A 51 5.35 17.41 20.49
C ALA A 51 3.98 17.92 19.99
N ASP A 52 3.10 17.03 19.56
CA ASP A 52 1.82 17.33 18.90
C ASP A 52 0.61 16.65 19.57
N SER A 53 0.80 15.93 20.68
CA SER A 53 -0.25 15.17 21.34
C SER A 53 -0.18 15.20 22.87
N LEU A 54 -1.34 15.06 23.51
CA LEU A 54 -1.53 14.90 24.96
C LEU A 54 -2.00 13.47 25.28
N LEU A 55 -1.54 12.92 26.38
CA LEU A 55 -2.10 11.71 26.97
C LEU A 55 -3.19 12.12 27.97
N MET A 56 -4.37 11.55 27.83
CA MET A 56 -5.54 11.79 28.66
C MET A 56 -5.90 10.50 29.38
N GLU A 57 -5.79 10.48 30.71
CA GLU A 57 -6.19 9.35 31.53
C GLU A 57 -7.57 9.63 32.14
N TYR A 58 -8.55 8.76 31.90
CA TYR A 58 -9.88 8.87 32.48
C TYR A 58 -10.43 7.49 32.84
N LYS A 59 -10.79 7.31 34.12
CA LYS A 59 -11.37 6.06 34.68
C LYS A 59 -10.60 4.79 34.26
N ASN A 60 -9.26 4.85 34.34
CA ASN A 60 -8.31 3.77 33.99
C ASN A 60 -8.18 3.47 32.48
N ASN A 61 -8.72 4.32 31.62
CA ASN A 61 -8.46 4.28 30.17
C ASN A 61 -7.51 5.41 29.80
N GLU A 62 -6.65 5.15 28.83
CA GLU A 62 -5.71 6.10 28.26
C GLU A 62 -6.16 6.50 26.85
N PHE A 63 -6.13 7.79 26.56
CA PHE A 63 -6.52 8.36 25.27
C PHE A 63 -5.41 9.30 24.80
N VAL A 64 -5.00 9.19 23.54
CA VAL A 64 -4.05 10.13 22.94
C VAL A 64 -4.83 11.16 22.14
N PHE A 65 -4.66 12.44 22.48
CA PHE A 65 -5.31 13.58 21.85
C PHE A 65 -4.28 14.40 21.06
N ASN A 66 -4.38 14.39 19.74
CA ASN A 66 -3.59 15.26 18.88
C ASN A 66 -4.31 16.60 18.71
N TYR A 67 -3.59 17.71 18.90
CA TYR A 67 -4.18 19.05 18.97
C TYR A 67 -3.87 19.94 17.75
N VAL A 68 -3.19 19.40 16.72
CA VAL A 68 -2.65 20.19 15.61
C VAL A 68 -3.76 20.90 14.82
N ASN A 69 -4.88 20.22 14.58
CA ASN A 69 -6.01 20.82 13.87
C ASN A 69 -6.69 21.92 14.68
N GLU A 70 -6.84 21.73 15.99
CA GLU A 70 -7.41 22.71 16.92
C GLU A 70 -6.53 23.96 17.01
N TYR A 71 -5.21 23.76 17.01
CA TYR A 71 -4.26 24.85 16.96
C TYR A 71 -4.35 25.60 15.63
N ASN A 72 -4.39 24.89 14.51
CA ASN A 72 -4.54 25.51 13.19
C ASN A 72 -5.83 26.32 13.12
N ASN A 73 -6.97 25.76 13.55
CA ASN A 73 -8.26 26.46 13.62
C ASN A 73 -8.22 27.68 14.55
N TYR A 74 -7.51 27.60 15.67
CA TYR A 74 -7.29 28.74 16.57
C TYR A 74 -6.50 29.88 15.89
N VAL A 75 -5.50 29.53 15.08
CA VAL A 75 -4.65 30.48 14.36
C VAL A 75 -5.36 31.08 13.14
N THR A 76 -6.11 30.29 12.37
CA THR A 76 -6.68 30.69 11.07
C THR A 76 -8.08 31.29 11.17
N ASP A 77 -9.00 30.69 11.94
CA ASP A 77 -10.44 30.97 11.85
C ASP A 77 -10.95 32.02 12.83
N SER A 78 -10.07 32.78 13.48
CA SER A 78 -10.38 33.81 14.48
C SER A 78 -11.17 33.33 15.73
N LEU A 79 -11.48 32.03 15.83
CA LEU A 79 -12.17 31.42 16.97
C LEU A 79 -11.45 31.74 18.29
N SER A 80 -12.22 32.06 19.34
CA SER A 80 -11.61 32.24 20.66
C SER A 80 -11.09 30.91 21.16
N ILE A 81 -10.05 30.96 22.00
CA ILE A 81 -9.50 29.77 22.61
C ILE A 81 -10.57 29.02 23.42
N ASP A 82 -11.51 29.74 24.05
CA ASP A 82 -12.60 29.14 24.82
C ASP A 82 -13.59 28.36 23.94
N VAL A 83 -13.81 28.77 22.67
CA VAL A 83 -14.62 27.98 21.72
C VAL A 83 -13.92 26.67 21.38
N ILE A 84 -12.62 26.73 21.09
CA ILE A 84 -11.82 25.52 20.80
C ILE A 84 -11.85 24.56 22.00
N PHE A 85 -11.72 25.08 23.22
CA PHE A 85 -11.87 24.30 24.45
C PHE A 85 -13.23 23.61 24.57
N ALA A 86 -14.31 24.32 24.28
CA ALA A 86 -15.66 23.75 24.33
C ALA A 86 -15.81 22.59 23.33
N ILE A 87 -15.23 22.72 22.13
CA ILE A 87 -15.22 21.67 21.10
C ILE A 87 -14.43 20.45 21.60
N ILE A 88 -13.19 20.64 22.06
CA ILE A 88 -12.34 19.56 22.59
C ILE A 88 -13.05 18.81 23.71
N ARG A 89 -13.61 19.54 24.68
CA ARG A 89 -14.34 18.95 25.80
C ARG A 89 -15.56 18.16 25.34
N SER A 90 -16.39 18.73 24.46
CA SER A 90 -17.60 18.06 23.96
C SER A 90 -17.27 16.75 23.25
N ASN A 91 -16.22 16.77 22.43
CA ASN A 91 -15.76 15.60 21.70
C ASN A 91 -15.17 14.54 22.65
N PHE A 92 -14.37 14.95 23.65
CA PHE A 92 -13.84 14.04 24.67
C PHE A 92 -14.95 13.34 25.47
N LEU A 93 -15.95 14.11 25.92
CA LEU A 93 -17.10 13.55 26.65
C LEU A 93 -17.90 12.56 25.80
N THR A 94 -18.07 12.85 24.52
CA THR A 94 -18.71 11.92 23.58
C THR A 94 -17.90 10.63 23.44
N TYR A 95 -16.57 10.76 23.44
CA TYR A 95 -15.65 9.65 23.23
C TYR A 95 -15.57 8.69 24.43
N ILE A 96 -15.46 9.22 25.65
CA ILE A 96 -15.39 8.40 26.88
C ILE A 96 -16.71 7.70 27.23
N GLU A 97 -17.81 8.06 26.57
CA GLU A 97 -19.11 7.39 26.69
C GLU A 97 -19.29 6.26 25.66
N LEU A 98 -18.32 6.05 24.76
CA LEU A 98 -18.35 4.93 23.83
C LEU A 98 -18.20 3.61 24.59
N PRO A 99 -19.00 2.59 24.26
CA PRO A 99 -18.92 1.28 24.89
C PRO A 99 -17.61 0.58 24.51
N LYS A 100 -17.23 -0.44 25.28
CA LYS A 100 -16.26 -1.44 24.80
C LYS A 100 -16.82 -2.13 23.57
N VAL A 101 -15.96 -2.36 22.57
CA VAL A 101 -16.32 -3.08 21.36
C VAL A 101 -16.73 -4.51 21.70
N ASN A 102 -17.86 -4.94 21.13
CA ASN A 102 -18.32 -6.32 21.18
C ASN A 102 -18.04 -7.00 19.85
N SER A 103 -17.23 -8.07 19.88
CA SER A 103 -16.81 -8.83 18.70
C SER A 103 -17.95 -9.43 17.89
N GLU A 104 -19.11 -9.72 18.49
CA GLU A 104 -20.31 -10.22 17.78
C GLU A 104 -21.07 -9.12 17.02
N LYS A 105 -20.66 -7.87 17.18
CA LYS A 105 -21.27 -6.68 16.57
C LYS A 105 -20.27 -5.89 15.74
N ILE A 106 -19.18 -6.53 15.31
CA ILE A 106 -18.22 -5.94 14.39
C ILE A 106 -18.55 -6.37 12.96
N PHE A 107 -18.58 -5.42 12.03
CA PHE A 107 -18.86 -5.66 10.62
C PHE A 107 -17.83 -4.92 9.75
N PRO A 108 -17.44 -5.49 8.60
CA PRO A 108 -16.72 -4.76 7.59
C PRO A 108 -17.72 -3.91 6.80
N ARG A 109 -17.35 -2.67 6.51
CA ARG A 109 -18.19 -1.72 5.79
C ARG A 109 -17.44 -1.11 4.64
N ILE A 110 -17.98 -1.22 3.43
CA ILE A 110 -17.39 -0.54 2.28
C ILE A 110 -17.71 0.96 2.34
N GLU A 111 -16.67 1.77 2.24
CA GLU A 111 -16.75 3.23 2.21
C GLU A 111 -15.73 3.77 1.17
N ASN A 112 -15.88 5.04 0.82
CA ASN A 112 -14.96 5.72 -0.09
C ASN A 112 -13.80 6.40 0.64
N GLN A 113 -12.77 6.79 -0.11
CA GLN A 113 -11.58 7.42 0.45
C GLN A 113 -11.90 8.70 1.25
N GLN A 114 -12.88 9.49 0.80
CA GLN A 114 -13.25 10.74 1.47
C GLN A 114 -13.81 10.47 2.88
N PHE A 115 -14.68 9.47 3.01
CA PHE A 115 -15.23 9.06 4.29
C PHE A 115 -14.15 8.55 5.25
N ILE A 116 -13.17 7.78 4.75
CA ILE A 116 -12.01 7.35 5.55
C ILE A 116 -11.21 8.57 6.01
N LYS A 117 -10.89 9.50 5.12
CA LYS A 117 -10.16 10.74 5.45
C LYS A 117 -10.90 11.56 6.52
N GLU A 118 -12.22 11.66 6.44
CA GLU A 118 -13.04 12.35 7.44
C GLU A 118 -13.08 11.60 8.78
N SER A 119 -13.15 10.27 8.74
CA SER A 119 -13.17 9.41 9.93
C SER A 119 -11.84 9.47 10.68
N VAL A 120 -10.71 9.43 9.96
CA VAL A 120 -9.37 9.58 10.54
C VAL A 120 -9.16 10.99 11.08
N LYS A 121 -9.75 12.02 10.46
CA LYS A 121 -9.65 13.41 10.93
C LYS A 121 -10.40 13.69 12.24
N ASN A 122 -11.17 12.74 12.77
CA ASN A 122 -11.83 12.91 14.05
C ASN A 122 -10.80 12.95 15.18
N ILE A 123 -10.97 13.93 16.07
CA ILE A 123 -10.02 14.45 17.06
C ILE A 123 -9.59 13.39 18.11
N PHE A 124 -10.35 12.30 18.22
CA PHE A 124 -10.07 11.16 19.09
C PHE A 124 -9.91 9.83 18.32
N ALA A 125 -9.74 9.89 17.00
CA ALA A 125 -9.63 8.73 16.11
C ALA A 125 -8.41 8.77 15.17
N PHE A 126 -7.60 9.83 15.22
CA PHE A 126 -6.43 10.01 14.34
C PHE A 126 -5.43 8.84 14.49
N ASP A 127 -5.05 8.24 13.36
CA ASP A 127 -4.20 7.05 13.17
C ASP A 127 -4.60 5.74 13.87
N ASN A 128 -5.76 5.71 14.52
CA ASN A 128 -6.24 4.53 15.22
C ASN A 128 -7.40 3.83 14.53
N VAL A 129 -8.14 4.46 13.62
CA VAL A 129 -9.23 3.76 12.90
C VAL A 129 -8.66 2.62 12.06
N VAL A 130 -9.26 1.44 12.19
CA VAL A 130 -8.85 0.24 11.45
C VAL A 130 -9.61 0.18 10.12
N TYR A 131 -8.88 0.25 9.02
CA TYR A 131 -9.41 0.10 7.67
C TYR A 131 -8.39 -0.57 6.75
N ASN A 132 -8.88 -1.21 5.68
CA ASN A 132 -8.06 -1.77 4.60
C ASN A 132 -8.43 -1.12 3.27
N LYS A 133 -7.44 -0.89 2.39
CA LYS A 133 -7.71 -0.47 1.01
C LYS A 133 -8.12 -1.69 0.19
N LEU A 134 -9.28 -1.63 -0.48
CA LEU A 134 -9.74 -2.70 -1.39
C LEU A 134 -9.26 -2.43 -2.82
N ASN A 135 -9.41 -1.20 -3.30
CA ASN A 135 -8.82 -0.68 -4.53
C ASN A 135 -8.64 0.85 -4.42
N GLU A 136 -8.36 1.55 -5.52
CA GLU A 136 -8.16 3.02 -5.49
C GLU A 136 -9.38 3.82 -4.99
N GLU A 137 -10.58 3.25 -5.09
CA GLU A 137 -11.85 3.92 -4.76
C GLU A 137 -12.48 3.39 -3.47
N LEU A 138 -12.41 2.09 -3.26
CA LEU A 138 -13.11 1.37 -2.20
C LEU A 138 -12.18 1.00 -1.05
N TYR A 139 -12.68 1.23 0.16
CA TYR A 139 -12.01 0.94 1.42
C TYR A 139 -12.94 0.12 2.30
N VAL A 140 -12.36 -0.82 3.05
CA VAL A 140 -13.05 -1.61 4.06
C VAL A 140 -12.81 -0.97 5.41
N LEU A 141 -13.82 -0.31 5.96
CA LEU A 141 -13.82 0.22 7.32
C LEU A 141 -14.40 -0.81 8.28
N PHE A 142 -13.69 -1.11 9.37
CA PHE A 142 -14.26 -1.96 10.42
C PHE A 142 -15.09 -1.11 11.37
N VAL A 143 -16.31 -1.55 11.64
CA VAL A 143 -17.25 -0.81 12.49
C VAL A 143 -17.90 -1.72 13.52
N HIS A 144 -18.16 -1.16 14.69
CA HIS A 144 -18.91 -1.79 15.78
C HIS A 144 -20.30 -1.15 15.89
N GLU A 145 -21.33 -1.99 15.92
CA GLU A 145 -22.71 -1.54 16.16
C GLU A 145 -23.05 -1.47 17.65
N TYR A 146 -23.52 -0.30 18.07
CA TYR A 146 -24.01 -0.10 19.42
C TYR A 146 -25.23 0.82 19.46
N LYS A 147 -26.36 0.31 19.98
CA LYS A 147 -27.62 1.05 20.15
C LYS A 147 -28.06 1.80 18.88
N GLY A 148 -27.92 1.15 17.72
CA GLY A 148 -28.27 1.73 16.41
C GLY A 148 -27.25 2.74 15.87
N LYS A 149 -26.10 2.91 16.51
CA LYS A 149 -24.97 3.68 15.99
C LYS A 149 -23.93 2.75 15.40
N VAL A 150 -23.24 3.24 14.38
CA VAL A 150 -22.09 2.59 13.74
C VAL A 150 -20.85 3.38 14.14
N ILE A 151 -19.95 2.73 14.88
CA ILE A 151 -18.75 3.36 15.46
C ILE A 151 -17.52 2.70 14.83
N PRO A 152 -16.57 3.44 14.23
CA PRO A 152 -15.35 2.86 13.71
C PRO A 152 -14.55 2.11 14.79
N VAL A 153 -14.08 0.90 14.47
CA VAL A 153 -13.17 0.13 15.31
C VAL A 153 -11.80 0.79 15.29
N GLN A 154 -11.15 0.86 16.44
CA GLN A 154 -9.83 1.43 16.62
C GLN A 154 -8.76 0.38 16.94
N LYS A 155 -7.48 0.73 16.74
CA LYS A 155 -6.32 -0.10 17.08
C LYS A 155 -6.31 -0.48 18.56
N SER A 156 -6.72 0.42 19.45
CA SER A 156 -6.86 0.12 20.89
C SER A 156 -7.94 -0.93 21.15
N ASP A 157 -9.01 -0.97 20.36
CA ASP A 157 -10.05 -1.99 20.50
C ASP A 157 -9.52 -3.37 20.11
N LEU A 158 -8.55 -3.45 19.18
CA LEU A 158 -7.90 -4.73 18.84
C LEU A 158 -7.09 -5.28 20.01
N VAL A 159 -6.42 -4.41 20.78
CA VAL A 159 -5.70 -4.81 22.00
C VAL A 159 -6.69 -5.32 23.05
N ASP A 160 -7.79 -4.60 23.25
CA ASP A 160 -8.85 -4.96 24.20
C ASP A 160 -9.54 -6.30 23.83
N LEU A 161 -9.70 -6.58 22.54
CA LEU A 161 -10.23 -7.83 22.00
C LEU A 161 -9.19 -8.95 21.93
N ASN A 162 -7.91 -8.62 22.08
CA ASN A 162 -6.78 -9.50 21.78
C ASN A 162 -6.85 -10.08 20.35
N TYR A 163 -7.12 -9.21 19.38
CA TYR A 163 -7.24 -9.55 17.95
C TYR A 163 -6.06 -9.00 17.15
N SER A 164 -5.54 -9.80 16.24
CA SER A 164 -4.81 -9.35 15.06
C SER A 164 -5.77 -8.76 14.00
N LEU A 165 -5.22 -8.09 12.98
CA LEU A 165 -6.02 -7.60 11.85
C LEU A 165 -6.70 -8.74 11.08
N ASP A 166 -6.05 -9.89 10.96
CA ASP A 166 -6.61 -11.05 10.26
C ASP A 166 -7.76 -11.67 11.06
N GLU A 167 -7.63 -11.77 12.38
CA GLU A 167 -8.72 -12.23 13.25
C GLU A 167 -9.91 -11.27 13.22
N LEU A 168 -9.65 -9.95 13.19
CA LEU A 168 -10.70 -8.95 12.98
C LEU A 168 -11.40 -9.15 11.63
N TRP A 169 -10.65 -9.33 10.54
CA TRP A 169 -11.20 -9.57 9.21
C TRP A 169 -12.08 -10.82 9.19
N GLN A 170 -11.57 -11.94 9.70
CA GLN A 170 -12.31 -13.20 9.78
C GLN A 170 -13.58 -13.07 10.62
N LYS A 171 -13.49 -12.44 11.81
CA LYS A 171 -14.65 -12.27 12.68
C LYS A 171 -15.70 -11.35 12.07
N ALA A 172 -15.28 -10.22 11.50
CA ALA A 172 -16.18 -9.26 10.88
C ALA A 172 -16.90 -9.84 9.66
N THR A 173 -16.17 -10.53 8.77
CA THR A 173 -16.76 -11.21 7.60
C THR A 173 -17.67 -12.36 8.00
N LEU A 174 -17.34 -13.11 9.05
CA LEU A 174 -18.24 -14.13 9.63
C LEU A 174 -19.54 -13.50 10.14
N ASN A 175 -19.46 -12.38 10.87
CA ASN A 175 -20.65 -11.67 11.34
C ASN A 175 -21.49 -11.15 10.17
N LEU A 176 -20.86 -10.60 9.13
CA LEU A 176 -21.53 -10.16 7.90
C LEU A 176 -22.27 -11.32 7.22
N ASN A 177 -21.60 -12.47 7.07
CA ASN A 177 -22.19 -13.67 6.47
C ASN A 177 -23.36 -14.25 7.30
N ASN A 178 -23.37 -14.00 8.60
CA ASN A 178 -24.43 -14.43 9.52
C ASN A 178 -25.57 -13.40 9.65
N LEU A 179 -25.56 -12.30 8.89
CA LEU A 179 -26.67 -11.36 8.91
C LEU A 179 -27.97 -12.06 8.46
N PRO A 180 -29.08 -11.88 9.21
CA PRO A 180 -30.35 -12.49 8.83
C PRO A 180 -30.94 -11.78 7.60
N ASN A 181 -31.83 -12.47 6.89
CA ASN A 181 -32.66 -11.93 5.81
C ASN A 181 -31.91 -11.38 4.59
N ILE A 182 -30.75 -11.97 4.23
CA ILE A 182 -30.09 -11.66 2.97
C ILE A 182 -30.96 -12.18 1.81
N GLN A 183 -31.51 -11.27 1.01
CA GLN A 183 -32.35 -11.58 -0.14
C GLN A 183 -31.69 -11.06 -1.43
N SER A 184 -31.93 -11.79 -2.52
CA SER A 184 -31.60 -11.36 -3.88
C SER A 184 -32.89 -11.18 -4.66
N HIS A 185 -33.08 -10.00 -5.23
CA HIS A 185 -34.21 -9.71 -6.11
C HIS A 185 -33.70 -9.66 -7.55
N ASP A 186 -34.18 -10.57 -8.38
CA ASP A 186 -33.91 -10.58 -9.82
C ASP A 186 -34.99 -9.80 -10.56
N THR A 187 -34.57 -8.92 -11.45
CA THR A 187 -35.43 -8.25 -12.43
C THR A 187 -34.74 -8.32 -13.79
N GLU A 188 -35.01 -9.40 -14.52
CA GLU A 188 -34.54 -9.61 -15.90
C GLU A 188 -33.00 -9.48 -16.03
N GLY A 189 -32.23 -10.16 -15.17
CA GLY A 189 -30.77 -10.16 -15.24
C GLY A 189 -30.08 -9.00 -14.49
N LEU A 190 -30.88 -8.13 -13.87
CA LEU A 190 -30.42 -7.17 -12.87
C LEU A 190 -30.81 -7.65 -11.48
N PHE A 191 -29.80 -8.03 -10.70
CA PHE A 191 -29.97 -8.49 -9.33
C PHE A 191 -29.70 -7.37 -8.34
N ARG A 192 -30.51 -7.28 -7.29
CA ARG A 192 -30.27 -6.42 -6.13
C ARG A 192 -30.20 -7.25 -4.86
N ILE A 193 -29.13 -7.08 -4.08
CA ILE A 193 -28.97 -7.69 -2.78
C ILE A 193 -29.51 -6.75 -1.69
N THR A 194 -30.28 -7.30 -0.75
CA THR A 194 -30.84 -6.56 0.40
C THR A 194 -30.63 -7.36 1.68
N ALA A 195 -30.30 -6.68 2.79
CA ALA A 195 -30.08 -7.28 4.11
C ALA A 195 -30.27 -6.27 5.26
N GLY A 196 -31.32 -5.46 5.21
CA GLY A 196 -31.71 -4.59 6.33
C GLY A 196 -31.11 -3.18 6.34
N GLY A 197 -30.37 -2.79 5.30
CA GLY A 197 -30.10 -1.40 4.93
C GLY A 197 -28.80 -0.78 5.44
N LEU A 198 -27.82 -1.58 5.89
CA LEU A 198 -26.59 -1.05 6.50
C LEU A 198 -25.28 -1.56 5.88
N TYR A 199 -25.29 -2.75 5.27
CA TYR A 199 -24.08 -3.49 4.87
C TYR A 199 -24.20 -4.17 3.50
N GLU A 200 -25.22 -3.85 2.72
CA GLU A 200 -25.48 -4.46 1.42
C GLU A 200 -24.26 -4.37 0.50
N SER A 201 -23.64 -3.19 0.42
CA SER A 201 -22.43 -2.98 -0.38
C SER A 201 -21.27 -3.88 0.09
N SER A 202 -21.26 -4.28 1.35
CA SER A 202 -20.17 -5.04 1.97
C SER A 202 -20.24 -6.53 1.70
N PHE A 203 -21.37 -7.03 1.18
CA PHE A 203 -21.46 -8.41 0.71
C PHE A 203 -20.54 -8.71 -0.47
N ILE A 204 -20.01 -7.69 -1.15
CA ILE A 204 -18.94 -7.83 -2.13
C ILE A 204 -17.69 -8.54 -1.57
N LEU A 205 -17.51 -8.52 -0.24
CA LEU A 205 -16.40 -9.17 0.47
C LEU A 205 -16.62 -10.66 0.74
N LEU A 206 -17.81 -11.21 0.45
CA LEU A 206 -18.13 -12.60 0.72
C LEU A 206 -18.00 -13.44 -0.56
N ASP A 207 -16.98 -14.31 -0.60
CA ASP A 207 -16.78 -15.29 -1.68
C ASP A 207 -18.04 -16.11 -1.99
N LEU A 208 -18.79 -16.49 -0.96
CA LEU A 208 -20.03 -17.28 -1.08
C LEU A 208 -21.14 -16.52 -1.80
N LEU A 209 -21.15 -15.19 -1.74
CA LEU A 209 -22.13 -14.38 -2.44
C LEU A 209 -21.82 -14.33 -3.93
N LEU A 210 -20.55 -14.20 -4.29
CA LEU A 210 -20.09 -14.17 -5.69
C LEU A 210 -20.10 -15.55 -6.36
N LYS A 211 -20.01 -16.62 -5.56
CA LYS A 211 -20.21 -18.01 -6.01
C LYS A 211 -21.68 -18.39 -6.16
N ARG A 212 -22.63 -17.51 -5.86
CA ARG A 212 -24.03 -17.74 -6.24
C ARG A 212 -24.11 -17.68 -7.76
N GLU A 213 -24.81 -18.65 -8.34
CA GLU A 213 -25.08 -18.69 -9.78
C GLU A 213 -26.08 -17.55 -10.12
N PHE A 214 -25.57 -16.33 -10.29
CA PHE A 214 -26.32 -15.25 -10.90
C PHE A 214 -26.42 -15.54 -12.39
N ALA A 215 -27.65 -15.65 -12.89
CA ALA A 215 -27.91 -15.88 -14.31
C ALA A 215 -27.71 -14.57 -15.10
N VAL A 216 -26.46 -14.22 -15.36
CA VAL A 216 -26.06 -12.99 -16.08
C VAL A 216 -25.31 -13.30 -17.38
N SER A 217 -25.30 -12.36 -18.33
CA SER A 217 -24.57 -12.51 -19.60
C SER A 217 -23.15 -11.96 -19.49
N GLY A 218 -22.14 -12.79 -19.76
CA GLY A 218 -20.72 -12.42 -19.60
C GLY A 218 -20.26 -12.46 -18.14
N ASP A 219 -19.28 -11.62 -17.82
CA ASP A 219 -18.68 -11.52 -16.48
C ASP A 219 -19.62 -10.82 -15.50
N ILE A 220 -19.51 -11.17 -14.21
CA ILE A 220 -20.28 -10.52 -13.14
C ILE A 220 -19.78 -9.08 -12.97
N VAL A 221 -20.68 -8.13 -13.20
CA VAL A 221 -20.47 -6.71 -12.92
C VAL A 221 -21.28 -6.31 -11.71
N VAL A 222 -20.66 -5.59 -10.77
CA VAL A 222 -21.28 -5.11 -9.54
C VAL A 222 -21.28 -3.59 -9.45
N ALA A 223 -22.32 -3.05 -8.84
CA ALA A 223 -22.42 -1.63 -8.51
C ALA A 223 -22.78 -1.47 -7.03
N LEU A 224 -22.07 -0.55 -6.35
CA LEU A 224 -22.29 -0.24 -4.94
C LEU A 224 -22.41 1.29 -4.74
N PRO A 225 -23.50 1.90 -5.23
CA PRO A 225 -23.67 3.34 -5.13
C PRO A 225 -23.77 3.82 -3.69
N THR A 226 -24.43 3.05 -2.82
CA THR A 226 -24.67 3.42 -1.43
C THR A 226 -24.45 2.21 -0.53
N ARG A 227 -24.43 2.45 0.79
CA ARG A 227 -24.14 1.41 1.79
C ARG A 227 -25.22 0.33 1.85
N ASP A 228 -26.43 0.71 1.51
CA ASP A 228 -27.65 -0.11 1.50
C ASP A 228 -27.98 -0.68 0.12
N THR A 229 -27.04 -0.62 -0.83
CA THR A 229 -27.22 -1.19 -2.16
C THR A 229 -26.01 -2.00 -2.62
N LEU A 230 -26.29 -3.15 -3.21
CA LEU A 230 -25.38 -3.91 -4.04
C LEU A 230 -26.18 -4.45 -5.22
N PHE A 231 -25.84 -3.99 -6.41
CA PHE A 231 -26.43 -4.47 -7.64
C PHE A 231 -25.45 -5.37 -8.38
N ILE A 232 -25.99 -6.32 -9.13
CA ILE A 232 -25.23 -7.30 -9.89
C ILE A 232 -25.89 -7.49 -11.25
N THR A 233 -25.11 -7.46 -12.33
CA THR A 233 -25.56 -7.78 -13.70
C THR A 233 -24.41 -8.36 -14.52
N GLY A 234 -24.63 -8.59 -15.81
CA GLY A 234 -23.64 -9.16 -16.72
C GLY A 234 -22.88 -8.11 -17.52
N SER A 235 -21.61 -8.35 -17.81
CA SER A 235 -20.76 -7.43 -18.61
C SER A 235 -21.26 -7.22 -20.05
N GLU A 236 -22.03 -8.17 -20.57
CA GLU A 236 -22.62 -8.11 -21.91
C GLU A 236 -24.04 -7.54 -21.92
N ASP A 237 -24.64 -7.31 -20.75
CA ASP A 237 -26.01 -6.81 -20.61
C ASP A 237 -26.06 -5.28 -20.71
N GLN A 238 -25.99 -4.77 -21.94
CA GLN A 238 -25.96 -3.33 -22.22
C GLN A 238 -27.16 -2.58 -21.63
N GLU A 239 -28.32 -3.22 -21.61
CA GLU A 239 -29.55 -2.63 -21.09
C GLU A 239 -29.46 -2.43 -19.58
N ASN A 240 -29.11 -3.48 -18.83
CA ASN A 240 -29.03 -3.39 -17.37
C ASN A 240 -27.82 -2.56 -16.90
N LEU A 241 -26.72 -2.55 -17.66
CA LEU A 241 -25.58 -1.66 -17.40
C LEU A 241 -25.96 -0.18 -17.58
N SER A 242 -26.77 0.15 -18.58
CA SER A 242 -27.33 1.51 -18.73
C SER A 242 -28.27 1.87 -17.58
N LYS A 243 -29.22 0.98 -17.24
CA LYS A 243 -30.15 1.17 -16.11
C LYS A 243 -29.41 1.39 -14.79
N LEU A 244 -28.30 0.70 -14.58
CA LEU A 244 -27.47 0.88 -13.38
C LEU A 244 -26.87 2.28 -13.32
N ARG A 245 -26.26 2.76 -14.40
CA ARG A 245 -25.71 4.12 -14.45
C ARG A 245 -26.78 5.18 -14.20
N ASP A 246 -27.94 5.05 -14.82
CA ASP A 246 -29.08 5.95 -14.60
C ASP A 246 -29.55 5.93 -13.13
N THR A 247 -29.55 4.76 -12.50
CA THR A 247 -29.92 4.58 -11.09
C THR A 247 -28.94 5.31 -10.18
N ILE A 248 -27.64 5.15 -10.41
CA ILE A 248 -26.57 5.83 -9.67
C ILE A 248 -26.70 7.35 -9.81
N ASP A 249 -26.89 7.84 -11.04
CA ASP A 249 -27.07 9.26 -11.32
C ASP A 249 -28.29 9.86 -10.61
N ASN A 250 -29.39 9.12 -10.54
CA ASN A 250 -30.59 9.55 -9.83
C ASN A 250 -30.35 9.61 -8.32
N MET A 251 -29.71 8.60 -7.72
CA MET A 251 -29.33 8.62 -6.30
C MET A 251 -28.43 9.82 -5.96
N LYS A 252 -27.48 10.14 -6.85
CA LYS A 252 -26.62 11.32 -6.70
C LYS A 252 -27.42 12.63 -6.73
N LYS A 253 -28.35 12.77 -7.68
CA LYS A 253 -29.24 13.96 -7.79
C LYS A 253 -30.16 14.11 -6.57
N GLU A 254 -30.56 13.00 -5.96
CA GLU A 254 -31.37 12.96 -4.74
C GLU A 254 -30.56 13.26 -3.47
N GLY A 255 -29.23 13.39 -3.57
CA GLY A 255 -28.35 13.72 -2.46
C GLY A 255 -27.99 12.54 -1.57
N CYS A 256 -28.08 11.31 -2.09
CA CYS A 256 -27.61 10.12 -1.38
C CYS A 256 -26.10 10.21 -1.10
N SER A 257 -25.66 9.60 0.01
CA SER A 257 -24.23 9.48 0.32
C SER A 257 -23.59 8.40 -0.55
N ILE A 258 -23.04 8.83 -1.69
CA ILE A 258 -22.46 7.93 -2.70
C ILE A 258 -21.12 7.36 -2.21
N ILE A 259 -21.00 6.04 -2.23
CA ILE A 259 -19.72 5.33 -2.07
C ILE A 259 -18.95 5.38 -3.39
N SER A 260 -19.55 4.87 -4.47
CA SER A 260 -18.90 4.83 -5.78
C SER A 260 -19.91 5.08 -6.89
N GLU A 261 -19.51 5.83 -7.91
CA GLU A 261 -20.28 6.02 -9.13
C GLU A 261 -19.93 4.96 -10.20
N LYS A 262 -18.93 4.13 -9.91
CA LYS A 262 -18.37 3.19 -10.87
C LYS A 262 -18.97 1.81 -10.74
N LEU A 263 -18.87 1.08 -11.83
CA LEU A 263 -19.15 -0.34 -11.89
C LEU A 263 -17.83 -1.09 -11.68
N PHE A 264 -17.90 -2.32 -11.17
CA PHE A 264 -16.72 -3.14 -10.92
C PHE A 264 -16.90 -4.55 -11.46
N VAL A 265 -15.83 -5.16 -11.94
CA VAL A 265 -15.76 -6.56 -12.36
C VAL A 265 -14.68 -7.27 -11.56
N LEU A 266 -14.86 -8.57 -11.32
CA LEU A 266 -13.84 -9.40 -10.69
C LEU A 266 -12.82 -9.82 -11.76
N ASN A 267 -11.55 -9.50 -11.57
CA ASN A 267 -10.49 -9.95 -12.48
C ASN A 267 -10.07 -11.41 -12.18
N ASP A 268 -9.20 -11.96 -13.03
CA ASP A 268 -8.66 -13.33 -12.90
C ASP A 268 -7.93 -13.62 -11.56
N TYR A 269 -7.63 -12.58 -10.78
CA TYR A 269 -6.98 -12.66 -9.46
C TYR A 269 -7.96 -12.46 -8.30
N ASN A 270 -9.28 -12.54 -8.53
CA ASN A 270 -10.32 -12.27 -7.54
C ASN A 270 -10.26 -10.85 -6.93
N LYS A 271 -9.80 -9.85 -7.70
CA LYS A 271 -9.81 -8.44 -7.27
C LYS A 271 -10.87 -7.65 -8.04
N PHE A 272 -11.54 -6.74 -7.34
CA PHE A 272 -12.49 -5.80 -7.94
C PHE A 272 -11.76 -4.67 -8.66
N VAL A 273 -11.86 -4.66 -9.98
CA VAL A 273 -11.37 -3.59 -10.84
C VAL A 273 -12.54 -2.84 -11.46
N ILE A 274 -12.33 -1.60 -11.87
CA ILE A 274 -13.37 -0.78 -12.49
C ILE A 274 -13.81 -1.43 -13.81
N PHE A 275 -15.12 -1.55 -14.02
CA PHE A 275 -15.73 -2.07 -15.24
C PHE A 275 -16.07 -0.92 -16.20
N GLU A 276 -15.41 -0.90 -17.36
CA GLU A 276 -15.64 0.07 -18.43
C GLU A 276 -16.16 -0.66 -19.69
N GLN A 277 -17.32 -0.27 -20.19
CA GLN A 277 -18.01 -0.92 -21.31
C GLN A 277 -17.55 -0.28 -22.62
N ASN A 278 -16.83 -1.03 -23.46
CA ASN A 278 -16.30 -0.65 -24.78
C ASN A 278 -16.75 0.71 -25.31
N GLY A 279 -15.94 1.73 -25.02
CA GLY A 279 -16.17 3.11 -25.41
C GLY A 279 -15.34 4.04 -24.54
N THR A 280 -14.04 4.17 -24.88
CA THR A 280 -13.12 5.22 -24.41
C THR A 280 -13.17 5.52 -22.91
N VAL A 281 -12.22 4.95 -22.16
CA VAL A 281 -11.87 5.51 -20.85
C VAL A 281 -11.53 6.98 -21.07
N ASP A 282 -12.11 7.89 -20.29
CA ASP A 282 -11.72 9.29 -20.38
C ASP A 282 -10.27 9.40 -19.88
N GLY A 283 -9.33 9.30 -20.83
CA GLY A 283 -7.89 9.41 -20.67
C GLY A 283 -7.07 8.12 -20.66
N LEU A 284 -7.66 6.92 -20.52
CA LEU A 284 -6.89 5.65 -20.45
C LEU A 284 -7.02 4.73 -21.67
N LEU A 285 -5.94 4.02 -21.98
CA LEU A 285 -5.86 3.01 -23.01
C LEU A 285 -6.50 1.72 -22.49
N SER A 286 -7.36 1.09 -23.30
CA SER A 286 -7.76 -0.30 -23.11
C SER A 286 -6.55 -1.24 -23.22
N GLU A 287 -6.69 -2.50 -22.78
CA GLU A 287 -5.61 -3.50 -22.93
C GLU A 287 -5.13 -3.64 -24.38
N ASN A 288 -6.05 -3.61 -25.35
CA ASN A 288 -5.72 -3.70 -26.76
C ASN A 288 -5.03 -2.44 -27.27
N GLU A 289 -5.52 -1.24 -26.93
CA GLU A 289 -4.86 0.03 -27.31
C GLU A 289 -3.49 0.16 -26.65
N PHE A 290 -3.34 -0.32 -25.42
CA PHE A 290 -2.07 -0.37 -24.70
C PHE A 290 -1.10 -1.35 -25.37
N ALA A 291 -1.55 -2.55 -25.73
CA ALA A 291 -0.75 -3.53 -26.46
C ALA A 291 -0.33 -3.02 -27.86
N GLU A 292 -1.25 -2.37 -28.58
CA GLU A 292 -0.93 -1.71 -29.86
C GLU A 292 0.11 -0.61 -29.69
N LEU A 293 0.01 0.19 -28.62
CA LEU A 293 1.00 1.21 -28.30
C LEU A 293 2.37 0.59 -27.96
N ILE A 294 2.40 -0.51 -27.20
CA ILE A 294 3.62 -1.27 -26.91
C ILE A 294 4.25 -1.80 -28.21
N ILE A 295 3.46 -2.45 -29.08
CA ILE A 295 3.91 -2.96 -30.37
C ILE A 295 4.50 -1.84 -31.23
N LYS A 296 3.81 -0.71 -31.31
CA LYS A 296 4.28 0.47 -32.04
C LYS A 296 5.64 0.93 -31.53
N LYS A 297 5.79 1.13 -30.21
CA LYS A 297 7.05 1.58 -29.62
C LYS A 297 8.18 0.56 -29.76
N LEU A 298 7.88 -0.74 -29.69
CA LEU A 298 8.87 -1.79 -29.96
C LEU A 298 9.34 -1.75 -31.41
N GLY A 299 8.42 -1.63 -32.37
CA GLY A 299 8.74 -1.52 -33.79
C GLY A 299 9.55 -0.26 -34.14
N GLU A 300 9.31 0.84 -33.44
CA GLU A 300 10.12 2.07 -33.57
C GLU A 300 11.55 1.92 -33.02
N ARG A 301 11.75 1.05 -32.01
CA ARG A 301 13.06 0.84 -31.36
C ARG A 301 13.88 -0.30 -31.96
N ILE A 302 13.24 -1.33 -32.51
CA ILE A 302 13.88 -2.57 -32.94
C ILE A 302 13.61 -2.78 -34.42
N GLU A 303 14.54 -2.31 -35.25
CA GLU A 303 14.46 -2.47 -36.70
C GLU A 303 14.45 -3.96 -37.08
N GLY A 304 13.42 -4.38 -37.81
CA GLY A 304 13.24 -5.77 -38.26
C GLY A 304 12.52 -6.68 -37.27
N LEU A 305 12.01 -6.16 -36.14
CA LEU A 305 11.10 -6.89 -35.27
C LEU A 305 9.77 -7.17 -35.97
N LYS A 306 9.31 -8.43 -35.95
CA LYS A 306 7.98 -8.80 -36.43
C LYS A 306 7.11 -9.20 -35.25
N VAL A 307 5.85 -8.80 -35.25
CA VAL A 307 4.84 -9.33 -34.32
C VAL A 307 4.18 -10.54 -34.98
N ILE A 308 4.29 -11.70 -34.33
CA ILE A 308 3.73 -12.98 -34.79
C ILE A 308 2.27 -13.12 -34.35
N SER A 309 1.99 -12.78 -33.09
CA SER A 309 0.62 -12.75 -32.57
C SER A 309 0.48 -11.77 -31.41
N GLN A 310 -0.73 -11.28 -31.23
CA GLN A 310 -1.16 -10.48 -30.10
C GLN A 310 -2.44 -11.10 -29.55
N ASP A 311 -2.46 -11.39 -28.26
CA ASP A 311 -3.65 -11.77 -27.51
C ASP A 311 -3.72 -10.91 -26.24
N ARG A 312 -4.61 -9.91 -26.26
CA ARG A 312 -4.69 -8.86 -25.22
C ARG A 312 -3.29 -8.27 -24.92
N LEU A 313 -2.76 -8.51 -23.73
CA LEU A 313 -1.46 -8.03 -23.25
C LEU A 313 -0.30 -9.03 -23.46
N GLN A 314 -0.54 -10.16 -24.12
CA GLN A 314 0.49 -11.11 -24.52
C GLN A 314 0.90 -10.85 -25.97
N ILE A 315 2.19 -10.56 -26.17
CA ILE A 315 2.76 -10.25 -27.49
C ILE A 315 3.85 -11.28 -27.79
N ILE A 316 3.73 -11.95 -28.94
CA ILE A 316 4.77 -12.83 -29.47
C ILE A 316 5.48 -12.10 -30.61
N THR A 317 6.80 -11.96 -30.50
CA THR A 317 7.63 -11.32 -31.52
C THR A 317 8.63 -12.29 -32.11
N GLU A 318 9.01 -12.07 -33.37
CA GLU A 318 10.13 -12.73 -34.02
C GLU A 318 11.21 -11.68 -34.29
N TYR A 319 12.43 -11.97 -33.84
CA TYR A 319 13.62 -11.19 -34.16
C TYR A 319 14.82 -12.12 -34.39
N ARG A 320 15.54 -11.93 -35.50
CA ARG A 320 16.71 -12.78 -35.88
C ARG A 320 16.42 -14.29 -35.81
N ASN A 321 15.24 -14.71 -36.30
CA ASN A 321 14.75 -16.09 -36.28
C ASN A 321 14.57 -16.69 -34.87
N GLN A 322 14.39 -15.85 -33.85
CA GLN A 322 13.96 -16.27 -32.52
C GLN A 322 12.60 -15.69 -32.18
N GLU A 323 11.69 -16.55 -31.73
CA GLU A 323 10.39 -16.16 -31.22
C GLU A 323 10.46 -15.95 -29.70
N LEU A 324 9.99 -14.80 -29.23
CA LEU A 324 9.92 -14.46 -27.82
C LEU A 324 8.50 -14.04 -27.46
N SER A 325 8.03 -14.47 -26.29
CA SER A 325 6.70 -14.13 -25.77
C SER A 325 6.84 -13.25 -24.54
N TYR A 326 6.12 -12.13 -24.56
CA TYR A 326 6.11 -11.15 -23.49
C TYR A 326 4.68 -10.95 -22.98
N LYS A 327 4.53 -10.81 -21.67
CA LYS A 327 3.25 -10.53 -20.99
C LYS A 327 3.33 -9.18 -20.31
N TYR A 328 2.44 -8.26 -20.68
CA TYR A 328 2.43 -6.88 -20.16
C TYR A 328 1.34 -6.62 -19.13
N ASN A 329 0.76 -7.66 -18.52
CA ASN A 329 -0.29 -7.55 -17.49
C ASN A 329 0.12 -6.62 -16.33
N LYS A 330 1.35 -6.78 -15.80
CA LYS A 330 1.85 -5.93 -14.71
C LYS A 330 2.08 -4.48 -15.14
N CYS A 331 2.59 -4.29 -16.36
CA CYS A 331 2.80 -2.96 -16.94
C CYS A 331 1.46 -2.22 -17.11
N TYR A 332 0.43 -2.94 -17.58
CA TYR A 332 -0.91 -2.40 -17.71
C TYR A 332 -1.57 -2.10 -16.36
N GLU A 333 -1.44 -3.02 -15.38
CA GLU A 333 -1.93 -2.80 -14.02
C GLU A 333 -1.31 -1.54 -13.40
N GLU A 334 0.01 -1.38 -13.49
CA GLU A 334 0.72 -0.21 -12.99
C GLU A 334 0.26 1.07 -13.69
N TYR A 335 0.08 1.01 -15.01
CA TYR A 335 -0.47 2.12 -15.79
C TYR A 335 -1.87 2.51 -15.33
N THR A 336 -2.78 1.54 -15.13
CA THR A 336 -4.16 1.83 -14.69
C THR A 336 -4.20 2.48 -13.30
N ASN A 337 -3.26 2.14 -12.42
CA ASN A 337 -3.13 2.75 -11.09
C ASN A 337 -2.49 4.15 -11.16
N HIS A 338 -1.60 4.40 -12.12
CA HIS A 338 -0.81 5.62 -12.24
C HIS A 338 -0.75 6.16 -13.68
N PRO A 339 -1.90 6.59 -14.24
CA PRO A 339 -1.99 6.86 -15.67
C PRO A 339 -1.18 8.07 -16.14
N GLN A 340 -0.99 9.06 -15.28
CA GLN A 340 -0.10 10.20 -15.51
C GLN A 340 1.38 9.79 -15.71
N ALA A 341 1.75 8.57 -15.32
CA ALA A 341 3.09 8.02 -15.46
C ALA A 341 3.22 7.04 -16.65
N LEU A 342 2.25 7.00 -17.58
CA LEU A 342 2.22 6.08 -18.73
C LEU A 342 3.57 5.95 -19.43
N GLU A 343 4.20 7.07 -19.81
CA GLU A 343 5.49 7.05 -20.49
C GLU A 343 6.60 6.41 -19.65
N GLN A 344 6.66 6.75 -18.36
CA GLN A 344 7.67 6.22 -17.45
C GLN A 344 7.49 4.73 -17.24
N ILE A 345 6.25 4.28 -16.97
CA ILE A 345 5.88 2.89 -16.77
C ILE A 345 6.17 2.10 -18.03
N MET A 346 5.66 2.53 -19.19
CA MET A 346 5.96 1.85 -20.45
C MET A 346 7.45 1.73 -20.72
N ASN A 347 8.21 2.80 -20.52
CA ASN A 347 9.64 2.79 -20.78
C ASN A 347 10.39 1.79 -19.88
N SER A 348 9.99 1.61 -18.61
CA SER A 348 10.65 0.64 -17.74
C SER A 348 10.52 -0.80 -18.25
N TYR A 349 9.33 -1.21 -18.68
CA TYR A 349 9.10 -2.56 -19.22
C TYR A 349 9.63 -2.72 -20.66
N LEU A 350 9.52 -1.69 -21.50
CA LEU A 350 10.04 -1.71 -22.86
C LEU A 350 11.56 -1.78 -22.90
N ASN A 351 12.26 -1.14 -21.94
CA ASN A 351 13.72 -1.21 -21.86
C ASN A 351 14.20 -2.64 -21.60
N VAL A 352 13.52 -3.39 -20.72
CA VAL A 352 13.82 -4.82 -20.47
C VAL A 352 13.58 -5.66 -21.73
N THR A 353 12.48 -5.41 -22.43
CA THR A 353 12.14 -6.10 -23.70
C THR A 353 13.19 -5.80 -24.78
N TYR A 354 13.61 -4.54 -24.87
CA TYR A 354 14.62 -4.07 -25.80
C TYR A 354 15.96 -4.75 -25.54
N ASP A 355 16.44 -4.74 -24.29
CA ASP A 355 17.66 -5.45 -23.90
C ASP A 355 17.57 -6.92 -24.30
N THR A 356 16.46 -7.59 -23.97
CA THR A 356 16.26 -9.01 -24.31
C THR A 356 16.52 -9.27 -25.78
N HIS A 357 16.03 -8.41 -26.68
CA HIS A 357 16.28 -8.52 -28.11
C HIS A 357 17.69 -8.14 -28.55
N MET A 358 18.28 -7.09 -27.97
CA MET A 358 19.63 -6.64 -28.33
C MET A 358 20.70 -7.67 -27.97
N TYR A 359 20.48 -8.43 -26.90
CA TYR A 359 21.40 -9.45 -26.44
C TYR A 359 21.12 -10.85 -27.05
N ILE A 360 20.19 -10.98 -28.00
CA ILE A 360 20.00 -12.24 -28.74
C ILE A 360 21.29 -12.58 -29.50
N GLY A 361 21.88 -13.73 -29.16
CA GLY A 361 23.12 -14.23 -29.74
C GLY A 361 24.38 -13.50 -29.26
N VAL A 362 24.26 -12.59 -28.29
CA VAL A 362 25.40 -11.94 -27.64
C VAL A 362 25.89 -12.82 -26.50
N SER A 363 27.20 -13.07 -26.46
CA SER A 363 27.83 -13.84 -25.38
C SER A 363 27.91 -13.02 -24.10
N VAL A 364 27.83 -13.70 -22.95
CA VAL A 364 27.97 -13.08 -21.62
C VAL A 364 29.32 -12.37 -21.49
N GLU A 365 29.30 -11.16 -20.94
CA GLU A 365 30.48 -10.37 -20.62
C GLU A 365 30.97 -10.68 -19.19
N SER A 366 32.14 -11.32 -19.09
CA SER A 366 32.74 -11.74 -17.81
C SER A 366 32.85 -10.62 -16.76
N SER A 367 33.13 -9.38 -17.17
CA SER A 367 33.26 -8.23 -16.26
C SER A 367 31.94 -7.73 -15.69
N LYS A 368 30.80 -8.18 -16.21
CA LYS A 368 29.45 -7.78 -15.77
C LYS A 368 28.74 -8.88 -14.97
N ILE A 369 29.47 -9.93 -14.60
CA ILE A 369 28.91 -11.03 -13.80
C ILE A 369 28.91 -10.63 -12.32
N PHE A 370 27.76 -10.72 -11.65
CA PHE A 370 27.59 -10.42 -10.23
C PHE A 370 26.76 -11.51 -9.52
N PRO A 371 27.02 -11.74 -8.22
CA PRO A 371 26.17 -12.59 -7.42
C PRO A 371 24.97 -11.77 -6.87
N ILE A 372 23.81 -12.41 -6.79
CA ILE A 372 22.62 -11.87 -6.09
C ILE A 372 22.06 -12.90 -5.12
N ILE A 373 21.51 -12.41 -4.01
CA ILE A 373 20.95 -13.25 -2.93
C ILE A 373 19.43 -13.22 -2.99
N ARG A 374 18.80 -14.40 -2.92
CA ARG A 374 17.33 -14.57 -2.91
C ARG A 374 16.95 -15.73 -2.00
N ASN A 375 15.72 -15.79 -1.49
CA ASN A 375 15.24 -17.00 -0.77
C ASN A 375 14.89 -18.13 -1.73
N LYS A 376 14.64 -19.31 -1.15
CA LYS A 376 14.17 -20.50 -1.90
C LYS A 376 12.84 -20.30 -2.63
N LYS A 377 11.91 -19.50 -2.09
CA LYS A 377 10.62 -19.22 -2.75
C LYS A 377 10.79 -18.44 -4.05
N PHE A 378 11.92 -17.75 -4.23
CA PHE A 378 12.26 -17.10 -5.48
C PHE A 378 12.41 -18.07 -6.64
N LEU A 379 12.70 -19.36 -6.39
CA LEU A 379 12.72 -20.38 -7.44
C LEU A 379 11.37 -20.50 -8.15
N ASP A 380 10.26 -20.40 -7.42
CA ASP A 380 8.91 -20.43 -8.00
C ASP A 380 8.74 -19.26 -8.98
N VAL A 381 9.11 -18.05 -8.54
CA VAL A 381 9.05 -16.82 -9.35
C VAL A 381 9.88 -16.96 -10.64
N VAL A 382 11.14 -17.38 -10.53
CA VAL A 382 12.03 -17.51 -11.69
C VAL A 382 11.56 -18.64 -12.60
N SER A 383 11.03 -19.75 -12.05
CA SER A 383 10.52 -20.87 -12.86
C SER A 383 9.31 -20.49 -13.71
N GLU A 384 8.49 -19.56 -13.24
CA GLU A 384 7.33 -19.04 -13.97
C GLU A 384 7.73 -17.97 -15.00
N SER A 385 8.78 -17.19 -14.74
CA SER A 385 9.16 -16.04 -15.57
C SER A 385 10.28 -16.33 -16.59
N GLU A 386 11.17 -17.29 -16.31
CA GLU A 386 12.35 -17.55 -17.14
C GLU A 386 12.20 -18.80 -18.01
N GLN A 387 12.36 -18.62 -19.31
CA GLN A 387 12.47 -19.77 -20.23
C GLN A 387 13.75 -20.56 -19.95
N ASN A 388 13.65 -21.89 -19.95
CA ASN A 388 14.75 -22.80 -19.65
C ASN A 388 15.35 -22.62 -18.24
N PHE A 389 14.50 -22.37 -17.25
CA PHE A 389 14.87 -22.24 -15.84
C PHE A 389 15.81 -23.36 -15.36
N GLU A 390 15.64 -24.60 -15.83
CA GLU A 390 16.47 -25.76 -15.46
C GLU A 390 17.96 -25.60 -15.81
N LYS A 391 18.29 -24.63 -16.67
CA LYS A 391 19.67 -24.33 -17.09
C LYS A 391 20.30 -23.21 -16.27
N ILE A 392 19.53 -22.46 -15.47
CA ILE A 392 20.05 -21.37 -14.62
C ILE A 392 20.95 -21.95 -13.53
N ILE A 393 22.06 -21.28 -13.24
CA ILE A 393 23.03 -21.67 -12.23
C ILE A 393 22.76 -20.90 -10.93
N TYR A 394 22.66 -21.63 -9.83
CA TYR A 394 22.57 -21.09 -8.48
C TYR A 394 23.14 -22.10 -7.46
N ASP A 395 23.51 -21.62 -6.28
CA ASP A 395 24.01 -22.42 -5.16
C ASP A 395 23.20 -22.16 -3.88
N SER A 396 23.15 -23.14 -2.97
CA SER A 396 22.64 -22.90 -1.62
C SER A 396 23.67 -22.10 -0.83
N TYR A 397 23.27 -20.99 -0.23
CA TYR A 397 24.11 -20.25 0.71
C TYR A 397 23.96 -20.83 2.13
N ASN A 398 22.71 -20.94 2.58
CA ASN A 398 22.33 -21.62 3.82
C ASN A 398 20.96 -22.30 3.61
N GLU A 399 20.25 -22.64 4.68
CA GLU A 399 18.93 -23.28 4.60
C GLU A 399 17.80 -22.37 4.11
N GLU A 400 18.00 -21.06 4.08
CA GLU A 400 17.01 -20.03 3.71
C GLU A 400 17.34 -19.39 2.35
N LEU A 401 18.62 -19.09 2.12
CA LEU A 401 19.10 -18.26 1.02
C LEU A 401 19.84 -19.05 -0.06
N LEU A 402 19.69 -18.57 -1.29
CA LEU A 402 20.34 -19.02 -2.51
C LEU A 402 21.20 -17.90 -3.10
N VAL A 403 22.28 -18.28 -3.77
CA VAL A 403 23.13 -17.40 -4.57
C VAL A 403 22.83 -17.65 -6.04
N PHE A 404 22.32 -16.64 -6.74
CA PHE A 404 22.20 -16.64 -8.20
C PHE A 404 23.34 -15.84 -8.80
N TYR A 405 23.72 -16.19 -10.03
CA TYR A 405 24.69 -15.45 -10.82
C TYR A 405 23.98 -14.77 -11.97
N ILE A 406 24.22 -13.47 -12.13
CA ILE A 406 23.63 -12.68 -13.20
C ILE A 406 24.71 -11.94 -13.98
N GLU A 407 24.46 -11.70 -15.26
CA GLU A 407 25.07 -10.60 -16.00
C GLU A 407 24.20 -9.35 -15.81
N ASN A 408 24.78 -8.29 -15.26
CA ASN A 408 24.10 -7.00 -15.15
C ASN A 408 24.15 -6.27 -16.50
N ARG A 409 23.00 -6.19 -17.18
CA ARG A 409 22.85 -5.49 -18.45
C ARG A 409 22.33 -4.07 -18.21
N GLU A 410 22.15 -3.32 -19.28
CA GLU A 410 21.86 -1.89 -19.18
C GLU A 410 20.54 -1.60 -18.45
N ASN A 411 19.49 -2.34 -18.79
CA ASN A 411 18.15 -2.17 -18.24
C ASN A 411 17.57 -3.48 -17.67
N SER A 412 18.34 -4.56 -17.69
CA SER A 412 17.88 -5.90 -17.33
C SER A 412 18.97 -6.69 -16.62
N ILE A 413 18.56 -7.78 -15.99
CA ILE A 413 19.48 -8.80 -15.49
C ILE A 413 19.33 -10.04 -16.35
N TYR A 414 20.44 -10.72 -16.61
CA TYR A 414 20.42 -12.00 -17.31
C TYR A 414 21.00 -13.07 -16.40
N PHE A 415 20.18 -14.07 -16.04
CA PHE A 415 20.66 -15.19 -15.23
C PHE A 415 21.65 -16.04 -16.01
N ILE A 416 22.82 -16.29 -15.42
CA ILE A 416 23.85 -17.13 -16.01
C ILE A 416 23.37 -18.58 -16.08
N ARG A 417 23.59 -19.22 -17.24
CA ARG A 417 23.12 -20.56 -17.55
C ARG A 417 24.28 -21.49 -17.87
N ARG A 418 24.04 -22.80 -17.81
CA ARG A 418 25.05 -23.82 -18.14
C ARG A 418 25.74 -23.62 -19.50
N PRO A 419 25.04 -23.24 -20.59
CA PRO A 419 25.70 -22.96 -21.86
C PRO A 419 26.68 -21.77 -21.81
N ASP A 420 26.40 -20.74 -21.01
CA ASP A 420 27.27 -19.57 -20.88
C ASP A 420 28.62 -19.94 -20.27
N MET A 421 28.63 -20.90 -19.33
CA MET A 421 29.86 -21.42 -18.72
C MET A 421 30.80 -22.05 -19.75
N ILE A 422 30.24 -22.72 -20.77
CA ILE A 422 31.02 -23.32 -21.86
C ILE A 422 31.66 -22.21 -22.70
N HIS A 423 30.90 -21.16 -23.03
CA HIS A 423 31.40 -20.01 -23.78
C HIS A 423 32.49 -19.24 -23.01
N LEU A 424 32.28 -19.02 -21.71
CA LEU A 424 33.24 -18.36 -20.82
C LEU A 424 34.45 -19.24 -20.49
N SER A 425 34.36 -20.56 -20.75
CA SER A 425 35.31 -21.56 -20.28
C SER A 425 35.49 -21.55 -18.75
N TYR A 426 34.40 -21.35 -18.02
CA TYR A 426 34.39 -21.27 -16.55
C TYR A 426 33.99 -22.61 -15.92
N SER A 427 34.65 -22.96 -14.81
CA SER A 427 34.08 -23.83 -13.79
C SER A 427 33.15 -23.03 -12.86
N LEU A 428 32.37 -23.72 -12.02
CA LEU A 428 31.53 -23.05 -11.02
C LEU A 428 32.37 -22.20 -10.05
N GLU A 429 33.57 -22.64 -9.70
CA GLU A 429 34.48 -21.89 -8.83
C GLU A 429 35.05 -20.66 -9.54
N ASP A 430 35.34 -20.75 -10.84
CA ASP A 430 35.76 -19.57 -11.63
C ASP A 430 34.63 -18.53 -11.70
N LEU A 431 33.38 -18.97 -11.88
CA LEU A 431 32.21 -18.09 -11.88
C LEU A 431 32.04 -17.39 -10.52
N LYS A 432 32.12 -18.14 -9.42
CA LYS A 432 32.06 -17.61 -8.05
C LYS A 432 33.14 -16.56 -7.81
N ALA A 433 34.39 -16.93 -8.09
CA ALA A 433 35.54 -16.05 -7.91
C ALA A 433 35.38 -14.78 -8.74
N LYS A 434 34.98 -14.91 -10.02
CA LYS A 434 34.81 -13.76 -10.91
C LYS A 434 33.66 -12.86 -10.49
N ALA A 435 32.52 -13.43 -10.09
CA ALA A 435 31.37 -12.67 -9.61
C ALA A 435 31.73 -11.85 -8.37
N LEU A 436 32.47 -12.44 -7.42
CA LEU A 436 32.95 -11.73 -6.23
C LEU A 436 34.03 -10.69 -6.55
N GLU A 437 34.94 -10.98 -7.48
CA GLU A 437 35.93 -10.01 -7.96
C GLU A 437 35.23 -8.77 -8.52
N ASN A 438 34.27 -8.94 -9.44
CA ASN A 438 33.51 -7.82 -10.02
C ASN A 438 32.68 -7.10 -8.96
N PHE A 439 32.07 -7.83 -8.02
CA PHE A 439 31.30 -7.25 -6.92
C PHE A 439 32.18 -6.38 -6.01
N THR A 440 33.46 -6.71 -5.84
CA THR A 440 34.39 -5.98 -4.96
C THR A 440 35.22 -4.89 -5.66
N ALA A 441 35.33 -4.90 -7.00
CA ALA A 441 36.19 -3.99 -7.76
C ALA A 441 35.93 -2.48 -7.56
N ASP A 442 34.66 -2.08 -7.39
CA ASP A 442 34.22 -0.68 -7.18
C ASP A 442 33.32 -0.57 -5.94
N TRP A 443 33.74 -1.22 -4.87
CA TRP A 443 32.90 -1.42 -3.71
C TRP A 443 32.84 -0.18 -2.81
N ASN A 444 31.63 0.32 -2.55
CA ASN A 444 31.37 1.43 -1.64
C ASN A 444 30.22 1.08 -0.69
N VAL A 445 30.59 0.71 0.54
CA VAL A 445 29.66 0.41 1.64
C VAL A 445 29.36 1.68 2.41
N GLU A 446 28.09 1.91 2.67
CA GLU A 446 27.65 2.89 3.64
C GLU A 446 27.01 2.19 4.82
N ILE A 447 27.50 2.51 6.02
CA ILE A 447 26.95 2.05 7.29
C ILE A 447 26.35 3.27 7.97
N ALA A 448 25.05 3.23 8.22
CA ALA A 448 24.30 4.26 8.94
C ALA A 448 23.63 3.65 10.17
N GLY A 449 23.29 4.48 11.16
CA GLY A 449 22.61 4.05 12.38
C GLY A 449 23.40 4.36 13.65
N ASP A 450 22.72 4.23 14.78
CA ASP A 450 23.20 4.44 16.14
C ASP A 450 22.58 3.40 17.09
N GLU A 451 22.95 3.46 18.38
CA GLU A 451 22.34 2.63 19.44
C GLU A 451 22.29 1.11 19.13
N HIS A 452 23.37 0.54 18.61
CA HIS A 452 23.51 -0.90 18.32
C HIS A 452 22.61 -1.45 17.20
N LEU A 453 21.99 -0.57 16.40
CA LEU A 453 21.24 -0.91 15.20
C LEU A 453 21.81 -0.17 13.99
N TYR A 454 22.24 -0.93 13.00
CA TYR A 454 22.87 -0.38 11.80
C TYR A 454 22.15 -0.80 10.53
N GLU A 455 22.14 0.09 9.55
CA GLU A 455 21.77 -0.16 8.16
C GLU A 455 23.03 -0.17 7.31
N VAL A 456 23.22 -1.25 6.56
CA VAL A 456 24.32 -1.42 5.61
C VAL A 456 23.75 -1.37 4.20
N THR A 457 24.26 -0.46 3.38
CA THR A 457 23.90 -0.32 1.97
C THR A 457 25.13 -0.37 1.09
N SER A 458 24.95 -0.69 -0.19
CA SER A 458 26.01 -0.71 -1.19
C SER A 458 25.61 0.16 -2.38
N LYS A 459 26.43 1.15 -2.73
CA LYS A 459 26.12 2.02 -3.88
C LYS A 459 26.22 1.25 -5.19
N GLY A 460 25.13 1.23 -5.96
CA GLY A 460 25.07 0.62 -7.29
C GLY A 460 25.12 -0.92 -7.32
N LYS A 461 25.04 -1.60 -6.17
CA LYS A 461 25.03 -3.07 -6.07
C LYS A 461 24.05 -3.51 -4.98
N GLU A 462 23.58 -4.75 -5.04
CA GLU A 462 22.71 -5.30 -4.00
C GLU A 462 23.49 -5.51 -2.70
N ALA A 463 23.09 -4.81 -1.63
CA ALA A 463 23.70 -4.95 -0.31
C ALA A 463 23.51 -6.36 0.27
N SER A 464 22.46 -7.09 -0.14
CA SER A 464 22.24 -8.48 0.28
C SER A 464 23.43 -9.39 -0.07
N SER A 465 24.11 -9.15 -1.19
CA SER A 465 25.30 -9.90 -1.62
C SER A 465 26.55 -9.65 -0.78
N LEU A 466 26.54 -8.65 0.11
CA LEU A 466 27.63 -8.41 1.06
C LEU A 466 27.83 -9.58 2.04
N ILE A 467 26.80 -10.43 2.24
CA ILE A 467 26.91 -11.63 3.09
C ILE A 467 27.88 -12.67 2.55
N LEU A 468 28.28 -12.55 1.28
CA LEU A 468 29.26 -13.42 0.63
C LEU A 468 30.71 -13.01 0.94
N LEU A 469 30.92 -11.86 1.58
CA LEU A 469 32.24 -11.30 1.86
C LEU A 469 32.64 -11.49 3.33
N GLU A 470 33.94 -11.62 3.60
CA GLU A 470 34.50 -11.72 4.96
C GLU A 470 34.67 -10.35 5.64
N ILE A 471 33.59 -9.57 5.66
CA ILE A 471 33.59 -8.15 6.08
C ILE A 471 32.88 -7.95 7.42
N TRP A 472 32.15 -8.97 7.86
CA TRP A 472 31.30 -8.95 9.04
C TRP A 472 32.14 -9.17 10.29
N LYS A 473 32.69 -8.07 10.82
CA LYS A 473 33.54 -8.06 12.01
C LYS A 473 32.94 -7.11 13.05
N GLN A 474 33.02 -7.50 14.32
CA GLN A 474 32.50 -6.68 15.42
C GLN A 474 33.14 -5.30 15.47
N ASP A 475 34.40 -5.13 15.06
CA ASP A 475 35.05 -3.80 15.09
C ASP A 475 34.38 -2.74 14.20
N TYR A 476 33.52 -3.15 13.25
CA TYR A 476 32.73 -2.22 12.43
C TYR A 476 31.39 -1.83 13.06
N PHE A 477 30.95 -2.53 14.10
CA PHE A 477 29.62 -2.37 14.70
C PHE A 477 29.73 -2.39 16.23
N SER A 478 29.27 -1.35 16.91
CA SER A 478 29.13 -1.43 18.37
C SER A 478 27.92 -2.32 18.67
N LEU A 479 28.11 -3.60 19.00
CA LEU A 479 27.03 -4.59 19.20
C LEU A 479 27.15 -5.32 20.54
N ILE A 480 26.04 -5.92 20.98
CA ILE A 480 25.97 -6.77 22.17
C ILE A 480 25.70 -8.21 21.73
N GLY A 481 26.68 -9.11 21.94
CA GLY A 481 26.64 -10.49 21.47
C GLY A 481 27.16 -10.67 20.03
N ASP A 482 26.71 -11.74 19.37
CA ASP A 482 27.09 -12.07 18.00
C ASP A 482 26.42 -11.14 16.98
N ILE A 483 27.02 -11.00 15.79
CA ILE A 483 26.45 -10.22 14.69
C ILE A 483 25.19 -10.93 14.20
N VAL A 484 24.05 -10.25 14.26
CA VAL A 484 22.79 -10.68 13.67
C VAL A 484 22.41 -9.72 12.56
N ILE A 485 21.94 -10.25 11.44
CA ILE A 485 21.45 -9.48 10.32
C ILE A 485 20.01 -9.82 9.96
N ALA A 486 19.34 -8.86 9.32
CA ALA A 486 18.13 -9.10 8.55
C ALA A 486 18.28 -8.55 7.14
N ILE A 487 17.73 -9.28 6.17
CA ILE A 487 17.79 -8.93 4.75
C ILE A 487 16.36 -8.91 4.20
N PRO A 488 15.57 -7.86 4.49
CA PRO A 488 14.23 -7.76 3.91
C PRO A 488 14.28 -7.41 2.41
N TYR A 489 15.29 -6.67 1.94
CA TYR A 489 15.40 -6.21 0.54
C TYR A 489 16.79 -6.45 -0.07
N PRO A 490 16.91 -6.45 -1.40
CA PRO A 490 18.21 -6.58 -2.06
C PRO A 490 19.22 -5.48 -1.70
N ASN A 491 18.77 -4.25 -1.50
CA ASN A 491 19.63 -3.07 -1.40
C ASN A 491 19.97 -2.63 0.04
N LYS A 492 19.49 -3.35 1.06
CA LYS A 492 19.74 -3.00 2.46
C LYS A 492 19.85 -4.24 3.34
N VAL A 493 20.82 -4.21 4.26
CA VAL A 493 21.00 -5.20 5.32
C VAL A 493 20.93 -4.49 6.66
N TYR A 494 20.05 -4.95 7.55
CA TYR A 494 20.00 -4.48 8.93
C TYR A 494 20.94 -5.32 9.79
N VAL A 495 21.63 -4.70 10.75
CA VAL A 495 22.62 -5.34 11.60
C VAL A 495 22.38 -4.95 13.06
N THR A 496 22.33 -5.95 13.94
CA THR A 496 22.28 -5.75 15.40
C THR A 496 23.00 -6.88 16.14
N GLY A 497 22.99 -6.85 17.46
CA GLY A 497 23.60 -7.86 18.32
C GLY A 497 22.61 -8.95 18.74
N SER A 498 23.07 -10.20 18.87
CA SER A 498 22.23 -11.35 19.27
C SER A 498 21.65 -11.23 20.68
N GLU A 499 22.25 -10.41 21.54
CA GLU A 499 21.78 -10.19 22.91
C GLU A 499 20.95 -8.88 23.04
N ASP A 500 20.80 -8.12 21.96
CA ASP A 500 20.01 -6.88 21.94
C ASP A 500 18.53 -7.16 21.62
N GLN A 501 17.81 -7.66 22.63
CA GLN A 501 16.39 -8.01 22.49
C GLN A 501 15.52 -6.85 21.99
N THR A 502 15.88 -5.61 22.34
CA THR A 502 15.12 -4.43 21.91
C THR A 502 15.27 -4.21 20.41
N ASN A 503 16.48 -4.23 19.87
CA ASN A 503 16.69 -4.01 18.44
C ASN A 503 16.31 -5.23 17.59
N LEU A 504 16.43 -6.45 18.11
CA LEU A 504 15.89 -7.66 17.46
C LEU A 504 14.36 -7.58 17.27
N LEU A 505 13.63 -7.11 18.28
CA LEU A 505 12.19 -6.87 18.18
C LEU A 505 11.86 -5.76 17.17
N LYS A 506 12.58 -4.62 17.20
CA LYS A 506 12.38 -3.54 16.22
C LYS A 506 12.55 -4.02 14.77
N ILE A 507 13.59 -4.80 14.49
CA ILE A 507 13.82 -5.38 13.15
C ILE A 507 12.69 -6.35 12.78
N SER A 508 12.25 -7.18 13.73
CA SER A 508 11.16 -8.14 13.49
C SER A 508 9.84 -7.45 13.17
N ASP A 509 9.50 -6.38 13.90
CA ASP A 509 8.32 -5.55 13.65
C ASP A 509 8.42 -4.88 12.27
N LEU A 510 9.58 -4.34 11.93
CA LEU A 510 9.85 -3.76 10.61
C LEU A 510 9.61 -4.78 9.49
N ILE A 511 10.15 -6.00 9.59
CA ILE A 511 9.93 -7.08 8.62
C ILE A 511 8.43 -7.41 8.52
N ASN A 512 7.71 -7.46 9.64
CA ASN A 512 6.28 -7.78 9.67
C ASN A 512 5.40 -6.68 9.07
N GLU A 513 5.77 -5.41 9.23
CA GLU A 513 5.15 -4.31 8.50
C GLU A 513 5.39 -4.45 6.99
N MET A 514 6.64 -4.72 6.60
CA MET A 514 7.03 -4.86 5.20
C MET A 514 6.38 -6.04 4.49
N LYS A 515 6.09 -7.14 5.20
CA LYS A 515 5.31 -8.28 4.67
C LYS A 515 3.89 -7.90 4.24
N LYS A 516 3.31 -6.85 4.83
CA LYS A 516 1.99 -6.36 4.47
C LYS A 516 2.01 -5.58 3.16
N ASP A 517 3.18 -5.04 2.80
CA ASP A 517 3.43 -4.45 1.49
C ASP A 517 3.78 -5.56 0.49
N TRP A 518 3.33 -5.42 -0.77
CA TRP A 518 3.50 -6.44 -1.83
C TRP A 518 4.96 -6.63 -2.30
N TYR A 519 5.95 -6.16 -1.53
CA TYR A 519 7.36 -6.32 -1.90
C TYR A 519 7.83 -7.77 -1.64
N PRO A 520 8.43 -8.44 -2.64
CA PRO A 520 9.03 -9.74 -2.42
C PRO A 520 10.26 -9.57 -1.52
N ILE A 521 10.11 -9.93 -0.25
CA ILE A 521 11.20 -9.88 0.72
C ILE A 521 12.25 -10.96 0.43
N ILE A 522 13.52 -10.65 0.70
CA ILE A 522 14.62 -11.60 0.52
C ILE A 522 14.59 -12.66 1.61
N SER A 523 14.48 -12.29 2.89
CA SER A 523 14.21 -13.22 3.97
C SER A 523 13.43 -12.54 5.09
N ASP A 524 12.56 -13.31 5.74
CA ASP A 524 11.90 -12.90 6.98
C ASP A 524 12.60 -13.40 8.24
N LYS A 525 13.75 -14.06 8.08
CA LYS A 525 14.53 -14.62 9.16
C LYS A 525 15.64 -13.66 9.56
N LEU A 526 15.95 -13.70 10.85
CA LEU A 526 17.20 -13.16 11.37
C LEU A 526 18.30 -14.19 11.12
N LEU A 527 19.49 -13.72 10.74
CA LEU A 527 20.63 -14.58 10.46
C LEU A 527 21.79 -14.20 11.37
N VAL A 528 22.44 -15.17 12.00
CA VAL A 528 23.56 -14.96 12.91
C VAL A 528 24.87 -15.36 12.26
N TYR A 529 25.91 -14.54 12.43
CA TYR A 529 27.23 -14.79 11.86
C TYR A 529 28.00 -15.81 12.70
N ARG A 530 28.19 -17.02 12.17
CA ARG A 530 28.91 -18.13 12.83
C ARG A 530 29.86 -18.80 11.84
N GLY A 531 31.06 -19.17 12.28
CA GLY A 531 31.98 -19.95 11.44
C GLY A 531 32.23 -19.35 10.04
N LYS A 532 32.35 -18.02 9.95
CA LYS A 532 32.54 -17.23 8.71
C LYS A 532 31.35 -17.17 7.74
N HIS A 533 30.16 -17.61 8.13
CA HIS A 533 28.96 -17.55 7.31
C HIS A 533 27.73 -17.18 8.14
N PHE A 534 26.62 -16.84 7.49
CA PHE A 534 25.37 -16.56 8.19
C PHE A 534 24.46 -17.79 8.22
N GLU A 535 24.04 -18.17 9.42
CA GLU A 535 23.07 -19.25 9.68
C GLU A 535 21.74 -18.63 10.13
N VAL A 536 20.62 -19.35 9.99
CA VAL A 536 19.35 -18.89 10.55
C VAL A 536 19.45 -18.83 12.07
N LEU A 537 19.05 -17.71 12.66
CA LEU A 537 18.96 -17.55 14.10
C LEU A 537 17.65 -18.23 14.57
N GLU A 538 17.79 -19.33 15.31
CA GLU A 538 16.68 -20.12 15.88
C GLU A 538 15.90 -19.39 16.98
#